data_AF-A0A938IMH7-F1
#
_entry.id   AF-A0A938IMH7-F1
#
_cell.length_a   1.000
_cell.length_b   1.000
_cell.length_c   1.000
_cell.angle_alpha   90.00
_cell.angle_beta   90.00
_cell.angle_gamma   90.00
#
_symmetry.space_group_name_H-M   'P 1'
#
loop_
_entity.id
_entity.type
_entity.pdbx_description
1 polymer ?
#
loop_
_entity_poly.entity_id
_entity_poly.type
_entity_poly.pdbx_seq_one_letter_code
_entity_poly.pdbx_strand_id
1 'polypeptide(L)'
;MLRTRLAGRLWASVACGACCETIVAACAAIEMVHTASLCHDDVIDESPLRRHRPALWTVAGRPAAVLTGDLLLSESMDLMLQPQGGLYARSFLAKVRQVVEAETRQELLHRGQMPDMQTCITVARGKTGLLFAFVAEICAGTDPVLRSALEEAGYLLRQVLTPRVIHGDCHDQRRIEAGQGI
;
A
#
# COMPACT_ATOMS: atom_id res chain seq x y z
N MET A 1 8.52 -9.55 -1.86
CA MET A 1 8.38 -8.10 -1.60
C MET A 1 8.89 -7.81 -0.19
N LEU A 2 9.17 -6.55 0.20
CA LEU A 2 9.67 -6.23 1.55
C LEU A 2 8.66 -6.55 2.66
N ARG A 3 7.36 -6.39 2.40
CA ARG A 3 6.26 -6.67 3.33
C ARG A 3 6.13 -8.16 3.65
N THR A 4 6.14 -9.01 2.62
CA THR A 4 6.15 -10.48 2.77
C THR A 4 7.39 -11.00 3.50
N ARG A 5 8.56 -10.36 3.31
CA ARG A 5 9.77 -10.70 4.08
C ARG A 5 9.70 -10.24 5.53
N LEU A 6 9.07 -9.10 5.82
CA LEU A 6 8.81 -8.65 7.19
C LEU A 6 7.88 -9.64 7.91
N ALA A 7 6.79 -10.05 7.26
CA ALA A 7 5.86 -11.04 7.80
C ALA A 7 6.57 -12.34 8.19
N GLY A 8 7.41 -12.89 7.30
CA GLY A 8 8.16 -14.11 7.58
C GLY A 8 9.15 -13.97 8.74
N ARG A 9 9.77 -12.79 8.91
CA ARG A 9 10.68 -12.52 10.04
C ARG A 9 9.93 -12.34 11.35
N LEU A 10 8.84 -11.56 11.33
CA LEU A 10 7.99 -11.36 12.51
C LEU A 10 7.38 -12.67 12.98
N TRP A 11 6.90 -13.50 12.06
CA TRP A 11 6.38 -14.83 12.38
C TRP A 11 7.40 -15.77 13.02
N ALA A 12 8.67 -15.68 12.60
CA ALA A 12 9.75 -16.48 13.17
C ALA A 12 10.25 -15.95 14.53
N SER A 13 10.10 -14.65 14.80
CA SER A 13 10.66 -13.99 16.00
C SER A 13 9.65 -13.75 17.11
N VAL A 14 8.39 -13.52 16.75
CA VAL A 14 7.28 -13.35 17.67
C VAL A 14 6.58 -14.69 17.74
N ALA A 15 6.31 -15.22 18.94
CA ALA A 15 5.40 -16.35 19.08
C ALA A 15 4.01 -15.90 18.57
N CYS A 16 3.78 -16.04 17.26
CA CYS A 16 2.62 -15.48 16.60
C CYS A 16 1.35 -16.10 17.16
N GLY A 17 0.43 -15.25 17.60
CA GLY A 17 -0.90 -15.70 18.04
C GLY A 17 -1.84 -16.08 16.88
N ALA A 18 -1.45 -15.78 15.63
CA ALA A 18 -2.17 -16.21 14.42
C ALA A 18 -1.49 -17.42 13.76
N CYS A 19 -2.28 -18.32 13.18
CA CYS A 19 -1.75 -19.47 12.45
C CYS A 19 -1.09 -19.04 11.13
N CYS A 20 -0.21 -19.90 10.60
CA CYS A 20 0.54 -19.63 9.37
C CYS A 20 -0.38 -19.32 8.18
N GLU A 21 -1.49 -20.06 8.05
CA GLU A 21 -2.47 -19.90 6.97
C GLU A 21 -3.10 -18.50 6.97
N THR A 22 -3.49 -17.98 8.14
CA THR A 22 -4.01 -16.62 8.29
C THR A 22 -2.98 -15.57 7.86
N ILE A 23 -1.72 -15.75 8.25
CA ILE A 23 -0.65 -14.81 7.91
C ILE A 23 -0.38 -14.82 6.41
N VAL A 24 -0.37 -15.99 5.78
CA VAL A 24 -0.19 -16.14 4.33
C VAL A 24 -1.35 -15.48 3.57
N ALA A 25 -2.59 -15.76 3.97
CA ALA A 25 -3.79 -15.17 3.35
C ALA A 25 -3.76 -13.64 3.44
N ALA A 26 -3.43 -13.10 4.62
CA ALA A 26 -3.35 -11.66 4.80
C ALA A 26 -2.20 -11.02 4.01
N CYS A 27 -1.03 -11.66 3.95
CA CYS A 27 0.07 -11.16 3.14
C CYS A 27 -0.28 -11.15 1.65
N ALA A 28 -0.97 -12.19 1.16
CA ALA A 28 -1.43 -12.26 -0.21
C ALA A 28 -2.46 -11.15 -0.50
N ALA A 29 -3.45 -10.95 0.38
CA ALA A 29 -4.46 -9.90 0.25
C ALA A 29 -3.81 -8.50 0.20
N ILE A 30 -2.83 -8.23 1.06
CA ILE A 30 -2.08 -6.95 1.05
C ILE A 30 -1.30 -6.74 -0.24
N GLU A 31 -0.66 -7.77 -0.77
CA GLU A 31 0.08 -7.65 -2.04
C GLU A 31 -0.87 -7.49 -3.23
N MET A 32 -2.08 -8.06 -3.17
CA MET A 32 -3.14 -7.80 -4.15
C MET A 32 -3.58 -6.33 -4.10
N VAL A 33 -3.87 -5.79 -2.92
CA VAL A 33 -4.22 -4.36 -2.73
C VAL A 33 -3.10 -3.46 -3.25
N HIS A 34 -1.85 -3.77 -2.93
CA HIS A 34 -0.71 -3.01 -3.44
C HIS A 34 -0.58 -3.08 -4.96
N THR A 35 -0.83 -4.24 -5.55
CA THR A 35 -0.75 -4.39 -7.01
C THR A 35 -1.90 -3.69 -7.70
N ALA A 36 -3.10 -3.73 -7.13
CA ALA A 36 -4.25 -2.97 -7.59
C ALA A 36 -3.95 -1.47 -7.61
N SER A 37 -3.41 -0.92 -6.51
CA SER A 37 -3.06 0.50 -6.44
C SER A 37 -2.03 0.89 -7.49
N LEU A 38 -1.03 0.04 -7.78
CA LEU A 38 -0.05 0.31 -8.85
C LEU A 38 -0.69 0.36 -10.24
N CYS A 39 -1.66 -0.53 -10.51
CA CYS A 39 -2.41 -0.51 -11.78
C CYS A 39 -3.22 0.77 -11.94
N HIS A 40 -3.87 1.23 -10.87
CA HIS A 40 -4.63 2.48 -10.86
C HIS A 40 -3.71 3.71 -10.95
N ASP A 41 -2.64 3.77 -10.13
CA ASP A 41 -1.64 4.84 -10.14
C ASP A 41 -1.01 4.99 -11.55
N ASP A 42 -0.64 3.89 -12.22
CA ASP A 42 -0.06 3.96 -13.57
C ASP A 42 -1.01 4.61 -14.59
N VAL A 43 -2.33 4.44 -14.43
CA VAL A 43 -3.36 5.05 -15.28
C VAL A 43 -3.59 6.52 -14.92
N ILE A 44 -3.67 6.83 -13.62
CA ILE A 44 -3.90 8.19 -13.09
C ILE A 44 -2.72 9.10 -13.43
N ASP A 45 -1.50 8.62 -13.17
CA ASP A 45 -0.25 9.37 -13.39
C ASP A 45 0.21 9.35 -14.85
N GLU A 46 -0.49 8.64 -15.73
CA GLU A 46 -0.12 8.40 -17.13
C GLU A 46 1.32 7.85 -17.29
N SER A 47 1.78 7.08 -16.30
CA SER A 47 3.15 6.56 -16.25
C SER A 47 3.36 5.42 -17.25
N PRO A 48 4.16 5.56 -18.32
CA PRO A 48 4.25 4.55 -19.37
C PRO A 48 5.06 3.31 -18.96
N LEU A 49 5.88 3.44 -17.92
CA LEU A 49 6.81 2.41 -17.46
C LEU A 49 6.67 2.15 -15.95
N ARG A 50 6.67 0.87 -15.58
CA ARG A 50 6.76 0.40 -14.21
C ARG A 50 7.95 -0.54 -14.07
N ARG A 51 8.92 -0.18 -13.21
CA ARG A 51 10.14 -0.97 -12.96
C ARG A 51 10.87 -1.35 -14.27
N HIS A 52 11.04 -0.37 -15.16
CA HIS A 52 11.68 -0.51 -16.47
C HIS A 52 10.97 -1.44 -17.47
N ARG A 53 9.69 -1.75 -17.23
CA ARG A 53 8.84 -2.50 -18.16
C ARG A 53 7.60 -1.68 -18.52
N PRO A 54 6.97 -1.90 -19.68
CA PRO A 54 5.70 -1.26 -20.02
C PRO A 54 4.67 -1.43 -18.91
N ALA A 55 4.03 -0.34 -18.49
CA ALA A 55 2.91 -0.38 -17.56
C ALA A 55 1.71 -1.11 -18.21
N LEU A 56 0.82 -1.71 -17.41
CA LEU A 56 -0.28 -2.52 -17.94
C LEU A 56 -1.17 -1.73 -18.93
N TRP A 57 -1.43 -0.45 -18.64
CA TRP A 57 -2.29 0.38 -19.48
C TRP A 57 -1.69 0.68 -20.86
N THR A 58 -0.35 0.67 -21.01
CA THR A 58 0.29 0.90 -22.31
C THR A 58 0.20 -0.32 -23.22
N VAL A 59 0.04 -1.51 -22.64
CA VAL A 59 -0.05 -2.78 -23.37
C VAL A 59 -1.50 -3.20 -23.61
N ALA A 60 -2.37 -3.05 -22.60
CA ALA A 60 -3.74 -3.55 -22.61
C ALA A 60 -4.81 -2.43 -22.65
N GLY A 61 -4.40 -1.17 -22.62
CA GLY A 61 -5.30 -0.01 -22.59
C GLY A 61 -5.77 0.35 -21.18
N ARG A 62 -6.21 1.61 -21.01
CA ARG A 62 -6.70 2.14 -19.73
C ARG A 62 -7.85 1.33 -19.13
N PRO A 63 -8.91 0.93 -19.88
CA PRO A 63 -10.03 0.20 -19.30
C PRO A 63 -9.60 -1.15 -18.70
N ALA A 64 -8.74 -1.90 -19.39
CA ALA A 64 -8.24 -3.18 -18.89
C ALA A 64 -7.40 -3.02 -17.62
N ALA A 65 -6.56 -1.98 -17.56
CA ALA A 65 -5.75 -1.70 -16.37
C ALA A 65 -6.61 -1.35 -15.14
N VAL A 66 -7.64 -0.52 -15.32
CA VAL A 66 -8.58 -0.16 -14.24
C VAL A 66 -9.34 -1.40 -13.74
N LEU A 67 -9.93 -2.17 -14.66
CA LEU A 67 -10.69 -3.38 -14.32
C LEU A 67 -9.81 -4.47 -13.67
N THR A 68 -8.53 -4.55 -14.04
CA THR A 68 -7.58 -5.46 -13.40
C THR A 68 -7.31 -5.04 -11.95
N GLY A 69 -7.18 -3.73 -11.69
CA GLY A 69 -7.06 -3.22 -10.32
C GLY A 69 -8.31 -3.52 -9.49
N ASP A 70 -9.49 -3.32 -10.05
CA ASP A 70 -10.77 -3.60 -9.37
C ASP A 70 -10.93 -5.09 -9.05
N LEU A 71 -10.55 -5.96 -9.99
CA LEU A 71 -10.56 -7.41 -9.79
C LEU A 71 -9.62 -7.80 -8.64
N LEU A 72 -8.36 -7.33 -8.65
CA LEU A 72 -7.40 -7.62 -7.58
C LEU A 72 -7.89 -7.11 -6.22
N LEU A 73 -8.55 -5.96 -6.17
CA LEU A 73 -9.14 -5.44 -4.95
C LEU A 73 -10.28 -6.34 -4.45
N SER A 74 -11.17 -6.80 -5.34
CA SER A 74 -12.24 -7.75 -5.01
C SER A 74 -11.70 -9.09 -4.49
N GLU A 75 -10.71 -9.67 -5.18
CA GLU A 75 -10.05 -10.92 -4.78
C GLU A 75 -9.38 -10.81 -3.41
N SER A 76 -8.79 -9.64 -3.11
CA SER A 76 -8.18 -9.39 -1.79
C SER A 76 -9.20 -9.41 -0.66
N MET A 77 -10.42 -8.92 -0.92
CA MET A 77 -11.51 -8.91 0.06
C MET A 77 -12.06 -10.32 0.24
N ASP A 78 -12.29 -11.07 -0.84
CA ASP A 78 -12.76 -12.45 -0.77
C ASP A 78 -11.79 -13.31 0.06
N LEU A 79 -10.48 -13.20 -0.21
CA LEU A 79 -9.45 -13.92 0.52
C LEU A 79 -9.47 -13.65 2.03
N MET A 80 -9.80 -12.42 2.44
CA MET A 80 -9.91 -12.05 3.85
C MET A 80 -11.22 -12.46 4.50
N LEU A 81 -12.27 -12.71 3.71
CA LEU A 81 -13.56 -13.22 4.18
C LEU A 81 -13.57 -14.75 4.33
N GLN A 82 -12.61 -15.46 3.73
CA GLN A 82 -12.41 -16.89 3.96
C GLN A 82 -12.18 -17.18 5.47
N PRO A 83 -12.49 -18.41 5.96
CA PRO A 83 -12.40 -18.76 7.38
C PRO A 83 -11.06 -18.42 8.04
N GLN A 84 -9.97 -18.49 7.28
CA GLN A 84 -8.61 -18.22 7.73
C GLN A 84 -8.35 -16.72 7.95
N GLY A 85 -9.04 -15.83 7.24
CA GLY A 85 -8.87 -14.38 7.31
C GLY A 85 -9.92 -13.65 8.18
N GLY A 86 -11.05 -14.30 8.46
CA GLY A 86 -12.27 -13.66 8.96
C GLY A 86 -12.12 -12.83 10.25
N LEU A 87 -11.22 -13.21 11.17
CA LEU A 87 -10.96 -12.42 12.40
C LEU A 87 -10.44 -11.01 12.09
N TYR A 88 -9.68 -10.87 11.00
CA TYR A 88 -8.95 -9.65 10.63
C TYR A 88 -9.61 -8.90 9.47
N ALA A 89 -10.67 -9.45 8.86
CA ALA A 89 -11.35 -8.86 7.71
C ALA A 89 -11.82 -7.42 7.93
N ARG A 90 -12.35 -7.10 9.13
CA ARG A 90 -12.77 -5.73 9.48
C ARG A 90 -11.59 -4.77 9.55
N SER A 91 -10.48 -5.18 10.18
CA SER A 91 -9.27 -4.34 10.25
C SER A 91 -8.69 -4.13 8.85
N PHE A 92 -8.59 -5.20 8.07
CA PHE A 92 -8.16 -5.16 6.68
C PHE A 92 -8.95 -4.13 5.87
N LEU A 93 -10.28 -4.25 5.86
CA LEU A 93 -11.14 -3.35 5.09
C LEU A 93 -11.02 -1.90 5.56
N ALA A 94 -10.87 -1.66 6.86
CA ALA A 94 -10.63 -0.31 7.40
C ALA A 94 -9.31 0.28 6.89
N LYS A 95 -8.23 -0.53 6.82
CA LYS A 95 -6.93 -0.08 6.30
C LYS A 95 -6.97 0.15 4.79
N VAL A 96 -7.62 -0.73 4.02
CA VAL A 96 -7.86 -0.54 2.57
C VAL A 96 -8.62 0.75 2.32
N ARG A 97 -9.71 1.00 3.06
CA ARG A 97 -10.49 2.23 2.96
C ARG A 97 -9.63 3.47 3.24
N GLN A 98 -8.78 3.45 4.26
CA GLN A 98 -7.89 4.58 4.56
C GLN A 98 -6.87 4.85 3.43
N VAL A 99 -6.37 3.82 2.76
CA VAL A 99 -5.51 3.97 1.56
C VAL A 99 -6.27 4.69 0.46
N VAL A 100 -7.46 4.19 0.11
CA VAL A 100 -8.30 4.76 -0.96
C VAL A 100 -8.75 6.18 -0.63
N GLU A 101 -9.12 6.46 0.62
CA GLU A 101 -9.46 7.82 1.08
C GLU A 101 -8.27 8.77 0.97
N ALA A 102 -7.04 8.31 1.28
CA ALA A 102 -5.84 9.13 1.14
C ALA A 102 -5.55 9.46 -0.33
N GLU A 103 -5.70 8.49 -1.23
CA GLU A 103 -5.56 8.66 -2.69
C GLU A 103 -6.61 9.58 -3.27
N THR A 104 -7.88 9.34 -2.94
CA THR A 104 -9.00 10.18 -3.37
C THR A 104 -8.83 11.62 -2.90
N ARG A 105 -8.41 11.82 -1.66
CA ARG A 105 -8.16 13.17 -1.11
C ARG A 105 -7.00 13.86 -1.84
N GLN A 106 -5.93 13.12 -2.13
CA GLN A 106 -4.82 13.67 -2.92
C GLN A 106 -5.33 14.18 -4.26
N GLU A 107 -6.07 13.36 -5.00
CA GLU A 107 -6.59 13.70 -6.32
C GLU A 107 -7.56 14.89 -6.28
N LEU A 108 -8.54 14.87 -5.37
CA LEU A 108 -9.58 15.91 -5.27
C LEU A 108 -9.05 17.26 -4.79
N LEU A 109 -8.12 17.27 -3.84
CA LEU A 109 -7.57 18.52 -3.28
C LEU A 109 -6.53 19.14 -4.19
N HIS A 110 -5.74 18.32 -4.88
CA HIS A 110 -4.59 18.82 -5.60
C HIS A 110 -4.92 19.14 -7.05
N ARG A 111 -5.87 18.47 -7.73
CA ARG A 111 -6.26 18.77 -9.12
C ARG A 111 -5.05 19.08 -10.05
N GLY A 112 -3.93 18.36 -9.88
CA GLY A 112 -2.69 18.60 -10.63
C GLY A 112 -1.71 19.64 -10.03
N GLN A 113 -1.93 20.14 -8.81
CA GLN A 113 -1.00 21.00 -8.06
C GLN A 113 -0.14 20.17 -7.09
N MET A 114 1.12 20.56 -6.89
CA MET A 114 1.99 19.83 -5.98
C MET A 114 1.56 20.01 -4.51
N PRO A 115 1.40 18.93 -3.72
CA PRO A 115 1.12 19.01 -2.29
C PRO A 115 2.28 19.64 -1.51
N ASP A 116 1.99 20.27 -0.36
CA ASP A 116 3.04 20.63 0.57
C ASP A 116 3.69 19.38 1.20
N MET A 117 4.89 19.54 1.76
CA MET A 117 5.66 18.45 2.36
C MET A 117 4.86 17.72 3.47
N GLN A 118 4.06 18.44 4.25
CA GLN A 118 3.29 17.85 5.33
C GLN A 118 2.18 16.93 4.79
N THR A 119 1.59 17.32 3.67
CA THR A 119 0.58 16.57 2.94
C THR A 119 1.19 15.36 2.25
N CYS A 120 2.35 15.49 1.59
CA CYS A 120 3.10 14.35 1.04
C CYS A 120 3.46 13.32 2.12
N ILE A 121 3.90 13.77 3.31
CA ILE A 121 4.18 12.88 4.44
C ILE A 121 2.91 12.16 4.89
N THR A 122 1.79 12.87 5.00
CA THR A 122 0.51 12.31 5.46
C THR A 122 -0.05 11.29 4.48
N VAL A 123 -0.01 11.60 3.18
CA VAL A 123 -0.44 10.70 2.11
C VAL A 123 0.47 9.47 2.03
N ALA A 124 1.80 9.67 2.04
CA ALA A 124 2.76 8.55 2.01
C ALA A 124 2.64 7.63 3.24
N ARG A 125 2.28 8.18 4.41
CA ARG A 125 1.94 7.40 5.61
C ARG A 125 0.67 6.56 5.40
N GLY A 126 -0.37 7.16 4.83
CA GLY A 126 -1.63 6.48 4.51
C GLY A 126 -1.45 5.34 3.52
N LYS A 127 -0.77 5.56 2.38
CA LYS A 127 -0.70 4.55 1.30
C LYS A 127 0.07 3.29 1.68
N THR A 128 1.25 3.42 2.30
CA THR A 128 2.14 2.27 2.51
C THR A 128 2.33 1.87 3.97
N GLY A 129 2.28 2.82 4.92
CA GLY A 129 2.45 2.51 6.34
C GLY A 129 1.36 1.57 6.87
N LEU A 130 0.12 1.77 6.41
CA LEU A 130 -1.03 0.97 6.81
C LEU A 130 -0.94 -0.51 6.43
N LEU A 131 -0.34 -0.81 5.28
CA LEU A 131 -0.15 -2.20 4.85
C LEU A 131 0.90 -2.93 5.69
N PHE A 132 1.97 -2.23 6.10
CA PHE A 132 2.95 -2.79 7.03
C PHE A 132 2.38 -2.94 8.44
N ALA A 133 1.60 -1.96 8.90
CA ALA A 133 0.91 -2.03 10.20
C ALA A 133 -0.05 -3.23 10.27
N PHE A 134 -0.80 -3.51 9.20
CA PHE A 134 -1.72 -4.64 9.16
C PHE A 134 -1.01 -6.00 9.24
N VAL A 135 0.10 -6.19 8.51
CA VAL A 135 0.94 -7.41 8.64
C VAL A 135 1.36 -7.62 10.09
N ALA A 136 1.77 -6.54 10.74
CA ALA A 136 2.35 -6.56 12.07
C ALA A 136 1.25 -6.80 13.14
N GLU A 137 0.05 -6.23 12.96
CA GLU A 137 -1.15 -6.51 13.77
C GLU A 137 -1.50 -8.00 13.78
N ILE A 138 -1.48 -8.65 12.62
CA ILE A 138 -1.83 -10.07 12.50
C ILE A 138 -0.77 -10.93 13.20
N CYS A 139 0.51 -10.58 13.06
CA CYS A 139 1.58 -11.27 13.75
C CYS A 139 1.47 -11.16 15.29
N ALA A 140 0.91 -10.07 15.81
CA ALA A 140 0.69 -9.88 17.24
C ALA A 140 -0.42 -10.78 17.85
N GLY A 141 -1.24 -11.45 17.02
CA GLY A 141 -2.33 -12.27 17.55
C GLY A 141 -3.36 -11.42 18.29
N THR A 142 -3.70 -11.77 19.53
CA THR A 142 -4.67 -11.06 20.39
C THR A 142 -4.04 -10.09 21.39
N ASP A 143 -2.72 -9.95 21.41
CA ASP A 143 -2.01 -9.07 22.35
C ASP A 143 -2.16 -7.60 21.92
N PRO A 144 -2.86 -6.75 22.69
CA PRO A 144 -3.10 -5.35 22.33
C PRO A 144 -1.82 -4.49 22.40
N VAL A 145 -0.89 -4.79 23.30
CA VAL A 145 0.37 -4.04 23.45
C VAL A 145 1.27 -4.33 22.25
N LEU A 146 1.38 -5.60 21.89
CA LEU A 146 2.16 -6.02 20.73
C LEU A 146 1.55 -5.51 19.43
N ARG A 147 0.22 -5.52 19.28
CA ARG A 147 -0.48 -4.91 18.12
C ARG A 147 -0.13 -3.43 17.97
N SER A 148 -0.22 -2.65 19.04
CA SER A 148 0.09 -1.22 19.00
C SER A 148 1.55 -0.96 18.66
N ALA A 149 2.49 -1.69 19.27
CA ALA A 149 3.92 -1.54 19.02
C ALA A 149 4.30 -1.92 17.58
N LEU A 150 3.67 -2.97 17.05
CA LEU A 150 3.90 -3.47 15.70
C LEU A 150 3.26 -2.59 14.62
N GLU A 151 2.09 -2.00 14.91
CA GLU A 151 1.49 -0.96 14.08
C GLU A 151 2.43 0.28 13.99
N GLU A 152 2.94 0.75 15.13
CA GLU A 152 3.90 1.86 15.18
C GLU A 152 5.21 1.54 14.46
N ALA A 153 5.75 0.32 14.65
CA ALA A 153 6.92 -0.16 13.92
C ALA A 153 6.69 -0.24 12.40
N GLY A 154 5.49 -0.62 11.96
CA GLY A 154 5.10 -0.61 10.55
C GLY A 154 5.13 0.80 9.94
N TYR A 155 4.66 1.80 10.68
CA TYR A 155 4.77 3.21 10.28
C TYR A 155 6.23 3.69 10.23
N LEU A 156 7.07 3.30 11.20
CA LEU A 156 8.48 3.72 11.28
C LEU A 156 9.35 3.05 10.21
N LEU A 157 9.17 1.74 9.96
CA LEU A 157 9.88 1.01 8.91
C LEU A 157 9.65 1.64 7.53
N ARG A 158 8.48 2.24 7.28
CA ARG A 158 8.21 2.98 6.04
C ARG A 158 9.07 4.25 5.91
N GLN A 159 9.29 5.00 6.99
CA GLN A 159 10.13 6.21 6.95
C GLN A 159 11.56 5.86 6.51
N VAL A 160 12.05 4.68 6.89
CA VAL A 160 13.39 4.20 6.56
C VAL A 160 13.46 3.54 5.18
N LEU A 161 12.46 2.77 4.77
CA LEU A 161 12.54 1.90 3.58
C LEU A 161 12.25 2.59 2.25
N THR A 162 11.68 3.80 2.26
CA THR A 162 11.33 4.54 1.03
C THR A 162 11.46 6.04 1.21
N PRO A 163 12.69 6.56 1.33
CA PRO A 163 12.95 7.99 1.19
C PRO A 163 12.58 8.52 -0.21
N ARG A 164 12.49 7.63 -1.21
CA ARG A 164 12.26 7.94 -2.63
C ARG A 164 10.85 8.42 -3.00
N VAL A 165 9.83 8.20 -2.18
CA VAL A 165 8.49 8.78 -2.46
C VAL A 165 8.49 10.25 -2.09
N ILE A 166 9.06 10.59 -0.92
CA ILE A 166 9.30 11.97 -0.51
C ILE A 166 10.23 12.68 -1.50
N HIS A 167 11.30 12.02 -1.94
CA HIS A 167 12.25 12.61 -2.89
C HIS A 167 11.82 12.58 -4.36
N GLY A 168 10.94 11.68 -4.78
CA GLY A 168 10.44 11.58 -6.16
C GLY A 168 9.48 12.72 -6.46
N ASP A 169 8.48 12.89 -5.58
CA ASP A 169 7.54 14.02 -5.63
C ASP A 169 8.29 15.37 -5.52
N CYS A 170 9.38 15.42 -4.73
CA CYS A 170 10.23 16.59 -4.57
C CYS A 170 11.26 16.80 -5.72
N HIS A 171 11.61 15.76 -6.49
CA HIS A 171 12.48 15.88 -7.66
C HIS A 171 11.73 16.40 -8.88
N ASP A 172 10.46 15.99 -9.04
CA ASP A 172 9.55 16.57 -10.02
C ASP A 172 9.29 18.05 -9.71
N GLN A 173 9.19 18.41 -8.43
CA GLN A 173 9.11 19.81 -8.00
C GLN A 173 10.30 20.66 -8.46
N ARG A 174 11.56 20.17 -8.37
CA ARG A 174 12.73 20.90 -8.88
C ARG A 174 12.80 20.96 -10.40
N ARG A 175 12.29 19.95 -11.12
CA ARG A 175 12.28 19.94 -12.60
C ARG A 175 11.23 20.89 -13.16
N ILE A 176 10.07 20.97 -12.52
CA ILE A 176 8.99 21.92 -12.84
C ILE A 176 9.43 23.35 -12.52
N GLU A 177 10.03 23.59 -11.35
CA GLU A 177 10.59 24.91 -10.99
C GLU A 177 11.77 25.33 -11.89
N ALA A 178 12.52 24.37 -12.43
CA ALA A 178 13.61 24.62 -13.39
C ALA A 178 13.16 24.78 -14.84
N GLY A 179 11.85 24.70 -15.14
CA GLY A 179 11.31 24.87 -16.49
C GLY A 179 11.72 23.80 -17.49
N GLN A 180 12.16 22.62 -17.03
CA GLN A 180 12.54 21.51 -17.90
C GLN A 180 11.35 20.55 -18.02
N GLY A 181 10.66 20.61 -19.17
CA GLY A 181 9.52 19.76 -19.48
C GLY A 181 9.83 18.26 -19.48
N ILE A 182 8.79 17.46 -19.27
CA ILE A 182 8.77 15.99 -19.27
C ILE A 182 9.25 15.43 -20.60
#